data_AF-A0A371QHK8-F1
#
_entry.id   AF-A0A371QHK8-F1
#
_cell.length_a   1.000
_cell.length_b   1.000
_cell.length_c   1.000
_cell.angle_alpha   90.00
_cell.angle_beta   90.00
_cell.angle_gamma   90.00
#
_symmetry.space_group_name_H-M   'P 1'
#
loop_
_entity.id
_entity.type
_entity.pdbx_description
1 polymer ?
#
loop_
_entity_poly.entity_id
_entity_poly.type
_entity_poly.pdbx_seq_one_letter_code
_entity_poly.pdbx_strand_id
1 'polypeptide(L)' 'MFFSNNSPDYDYLIHERINILNDQGYCGFRITDIKGDSESGQFVVEAKNDNRIILTTKGLTKEEACKKMIDLIDVTVDDY' A
#
# COMPACT_ATOMS: atom_id res chain seq x y z
N MET A 1 15.73 -13.79 -29.28
CA MET A 1 14.56 -12.98 -28.88
C MET A 1 14.50 -13.03 -27.37
N PHE A 2 14.83 -11.93 -26.71
CA PHE A 2 14.75 -11.85 -25.25
C PHE A 2 13.27 -11.81 -24.89
N PHE A 3 12.77 -12.82 -24.17
CA PHE A 3 11.48 -12.73 -23.51
C PHE A 3 11.63 -11.72 -22.38
N SER A 4 11.45 -10.44 -22.71
CA SER A 4 11.12 -9.42 -21.72
C SER A 4 9.69 -9.69 -21.26
N ASN A 5 9.51 -10.72 -20.43
CA ASN A 5 8.35 -10.84 -19.54
C ASN A 5 8.48 -9.74 -18.47
N ASN A 6 8.39 -8.48 -18.91
CA ASN A 6 7.89 -7.43 -18.03
C ASN A 6 6.45 -7.85 -17.75
N SER A 7 6.15 -8.17 -16.50
CA SER A 7 4.82 -8.47 -16.03
C SER A 7 4.13 -7.14 -15.71
N PRO A 8 3.37 -6.49 -16.62
CA PRO A 8 2.62 -5.27 -16.29
C PRO A 8 1.47 -5.54 -15.32
N ASP A 9 1.15 -6.81 -15.05
CA ASP A 9 0.00 -7.22 -14.25
C ASP A 9 0.13 -6.88 -12.77
N TYR A 10 1.36 -6.92 -12.22
CA TYR A 10 1.59 -6.63 -10.81
C TYR A 10 1.38 -5.15 -10.48
N ASP A 11 1.83 -4.26 -11.36
CA ASP A 11 1.66 -2.83 -11.19
C ASP A 11 0.16 -2.47 -11.25
N TYR A 12 -0.56 -3.02 -12.23
CA TYR A 12 -2.00 -2.79 -12.37
C TYR A 12 -2.81 -3.30 -11.17
N LEU A 13 -2.52 -4.51 -10.65
CA LEU A 13 -3.18 -5.06 -9.47
C LEU A 13 -2.88 -4.26 -8.19
N ILE A 14 -1.66 -3.76 -8.04
CA ILE A 14 -1.29 -2.90 -6.91
C ILE A 14 -2.00 -1.54 -7.03
N HIS A 15 -2.01 -0.95 -8.22
CA HIS A 15 -2.72 0.30 -8.49
C HIS A 15 -4.22 0.16 -8.25
N GLU A 16 -4.83 -0.93 -8.69
CA GLU A 16 -6.24 -1.23 -8.45
C GLU A 16 -6.52 -1.42 -6.95
N ARG A 17 -5.67 -2.16 -6.22
CA ARG A 17 -5.80 -2.32 -4.76
C ARG A 17 -5.63 -1.01 -4.01
N ILE A 18 -4.66 -0.17 -4.37
CA ILE A 18 -4.51 1.17 -3.79
C ILE A 18 -5.76 2.01 -4.09
N ASN A 19 -6.29 1.91 -5.31
CA ASN A 19 -7.50 2.61 -5.69
C ASN A 19 -8.70 2.12 -4.87
N ILE A 20 -8.86 0.82 -4.66
CA ILE A 20 -9.87 0.25 -3.76
C ILE A 20 -9.63 0.71 -2.31
N LEU A 21 -8.38 0.73 -1.84
CA LEU A 21 -8.00 1.22 -0.50
C LEU A 21 -8.37 2.69 -0.29
N ASN A 22 -8.27 3.49 -1.36
CA ASN A 22 -8.54 4.91 -1.33
C ASN A 22 -10.04 5.24 -1.52
N ASP A 23 -10.71 4.47 -2.38
CA ASP A 23 -12.09 4.73 -2.85
C ASP A 23 -13.14 4.04 -1.97
N GLN A 24 -12.92 2.76 -1.63
CA GLN A 24 -13.85 1.95 -0.83
C GLN A 24 -13.34 1.68 0.60
N GLY A 25 -12.03 1.79 0.82
CA GLY A 25 -11.37 1.34 2.05
C GLY A 25 -11.14 -0.17 2.01
N TYR A 26 -9.92 -0.61 2.31
CA TYR A 26 -9.56 -2.03 2.33
C TYR A 26 -9.62 -2.53 3.78
N CYS A 27 -10.52 -3.46 4.08
CA CYS A 27 -10.78 -3.94 5.44
C CYS A 27 -11.00 -2.82 6.48
N GLY A 28 -11.67 -1.75 6.08
CA GLY A 28 -11.90 -0.56 6.93
C GLY A 28 -10.71 0.40 7.02
N PHE A 29 -9.54 0.05 6.47
CA PHE A 29 -8.41 0.97 6.37
C PHE A 29 -8.52 1.85 5.12
N ARG A 30 -8.35 3.15 5.30
CA ARG A 30 -8.38 4.15 4.24
C ARG A 30 -7.11 4.96 4.26
N ILE A 31 -6.49 5.14 3.09
CA ILE A 31 -5.26 5.94 2.99
C ILE A 31 -5.59 7.40 3.35
N THR A 32 -4.85 7.91 4.33
CA THR A 32 -4.98 9.30 4.78
C THR A 32 -3.90 10.16 4.16
N ASP A 33 -2.68 9.62 3.99
CA ASP A 33 -1.56 10.38 3.48
C ASP A 33 -0.54 9.48 2.77
N ILE A 34 0.06 10.00 1.70
CA ILE A 34 1.20 9.37 1.04
C ILE A 34 2.25 10.46 0.86
N LYS A 35 3.35 10.35 1.59
CA LYS A 35 4.46 11.30 1.54
C LYS A 35 5.73 10.62 1.08
N GLY A 36 6.45 11.28 0.16
CA GLY A 36 7.83 10.92 -0.14
C GLY A 36 8.73 11.52 0.93
N ASP A 37 9.38 10.68 1.72
CA ASP A 37 10.41 11.07 2.66
C ASP A 37 11.72 11.26 1.90
N SER A 38 11.98 12.49 1.47
CA SER A 38 13.18 12.86 0.71
C SER A 38 14.46 12.76 1.54
N GLU A 39 14.37 12.83 2.87
CA GLU A 39 15.51 12.61 3.78
C GLU A 39 15.97 11.15 3.75
N SER A 40 15.02 10.23 3.77
CA SER A 40 15.30 8.79 3.79
C SER A 40 15.35 8.16 2.38
N GLY A 41 14.93 8.90 1.34
CA GLY A 41 14.72 8.37 -0.01
C GLY A 41 13.61 7.32 -0.09
N GLN A 42 12.64 7.37 0.83
CA GLN A 42 11.61 6.34 0.97
C GLN A 42 10.21 6.95 0.85
N PHE A 43 9.27 6.19 0.33
CA PHE A 43 7.85 6.54 0.32
C PHE A 43 7.21 6.02 1.60
N VAL A 44 6.50 6.91 2.27
CA VAL A 44 5.75 6.63 3.49
C VAL A 44 4.27 6.71 3.17
N VAL A 45 3.56 5.63 3.46
CA VAL A 45 2.12 5.51 3.25
C VAL A 45 1.46 5.38 4.61
N GLU A 46 0.46 6.21 4.85
CA GLU A 46 -0.34 6.20 6.06
C GLU A 46 -1.79 5.84 5.71
N ALA A 47 -2.35 4.84 6.40
CA ALA A 47 -3.78 4.56 6.36
C ALA A 47 -4.34 4.46 7.76
N LYS A 48 -5.61 4.83 7.86
CA LYS A 48 -6.35 4.87 9.10
C LYS A 48 -7.63 4.07 8.97
N ASN A 49 -7.98 3.32 10.01
CA ASN A 49 -9.25 2.62 10.13
C ASN A 49 -10.24 3.38 11.02
N ASP A 50 -11.53 3.06 10.89
CA ASP A 50 -12.64 3.53 11.73
C ASP A 50 -12.39 3.25 13.22
N ASN A 51 -11.71 2.14 13.52
CA ASN A 51 -11.22 1.80 14.87
C ASN A 51 -10.09 2.71 15.42
N ARG A 52 -9.78 3.83 14.74
CA ARG A 52 -8.64 4.73 15.02
C ARG A 52 -7.26 4.05 14.98
N ILE A 53 -7.17 2.87 14.36
CA ILE A 53 -5.89 2.23 14.09
C ILE A 53 -5.23 2.99 12.96
N ILE A 54 -4.00 3.46 13.18
CA ILE A 54 -3.18 4.12 12.18
C ILE A 54 -2.05 3.16 11.83
N LEU A 55 -1.99 2.78 10.57
CA LEU A 55 -0.94 1.97 10.01
C LEU A 55 -0.04 2.90 9.19
N THR A 56 1.27 2.70 9.34
CA THR A 56 2.25 3.47 8.59
C THR A 56 3.30 2.53 8.05
N THR A 57 3.48 2.55 6.73
CA THR A 57 4.48 1.72 6.07
C THR A 57 5.47 2.57 5.31
N LYS A 58 6.66 1.99 5.13
CA LYS A 58 7.78 2.62 4.47
C LYS A 58 8.29 1.69 3.39
N GLY A 59 8.50 2.23 2.20
CA GLY A 59 9.05 1.51 1.07
C GLY A 59 10.07 2.36 0.34
N LEU A 60 11.02 1.72 -0.33
CA LEU A 60 11.94 2.43 -1.23
C LEU A 60 11.21 3.01 -2.45
N THR A 61 10.11 2.39 -2.84
CA THR A 61 9.20 2.86 -3.90
C THR A 61 7.77 2.91 -3.38
N LYS A 62 6.90 3.67 -4.08
CA LYS A 62 5.47 3.74 -3.77
C LYS A 62 4.82 2.35 -3.79
N GLU A 63 5.23 1.48 -4.71
CA GLU A 63 4.75 0.10 -4.81
C GLU A 63 5.16 -0.75 -3.61
N GLU A 64 6.43 -0.70 -3.20
CA GLU A 64 6.93 -1.42 -2.01
C GLU A 64 6.19 -1.00 -0.75
N ALA A 65 5.97 0.32 -0.59
CA ALA A 65 5.24 0.87 0.55
C ALA A 65 3.79 0.38 0.54
N CYS A 66 3.09 0.44 -0.61
CA CYS A 66 1.71 -0.01 -0.72
C CYS A 66 1.57 -1.53 -0.54
N LYS A 67 2.52 -2.32 -1.02
CA LYS A 67 2.53 -3.78 -0.83
C LYS A 67 2.67 -4.13 0.65
N LYS A 68 3.62 -3.51 1.34
CA LYS A 68 3.75 -3.62 2.80
C LYS A 68 2.49 -3.15 3.51
N MET A 69 1.83 -2.12 3.01
CA MET A 69 0.58 -1.63 3.58
C MET A 69 -0.53 -2.67 3.54
N ILE A 70 -0.72 -3.31 2.38
CA ILE A 70 -1.74 -4.34 2.21
C ILE A 70 -1.42 -5.55 3.08
N ASP A 71 -0.16 -5.99 3.10
CA ASP A 71 0.30 -7.11 3.94
C ASP A 71 0.07 -6.82 5.44
N LEU A 72 0.41 -5.61 5.88
CA LEU A 72 0.18 -5.15 7.25
C LEU A 72 -1.31 -5.11 7.59
N ILE A 73 -2.17 -4.67 6.66
CA ILE A 73 -3.61 -4.68 6.85
C ILE A 73 -4.14 -6.13 6.91
N ASP A 74 -3.69 -7.00 6.02
CA ASP A 74 -4.08 -8.42 5.98
C ASP A 74 -3.76 -9.11 7.31
N VAL A 75 -2.54 -8.94 7.81
CA VAL A 75 -2.12 -9.42 9.15
C VAL A 75 -2.96 -8.80 10.27
N THR A 76 -3.27 -7.51 10.19
CA THR A 76 -4.08 -6.83 11.21
C THR A 76 -5.54 -7.31 11.22
N VAL A 77 -6.04 -7.81 10.10
CA VAL A 77 -7.42 -8.27 9.92
C VAL A 77 -7.56 -9.76 10.22
N ASP A 78 -6.53 -10.56 9.93
CA ASP A 78 -6.52 -12.01 10.20
C ASP A 78 -6.43 -12.32 11.71
N ASP A 79 -5.88 -11.40 12.53
CA ASP A 79 -5.79 -11.54 13.98
C ASP A 79 -7.11 -11.24 14.74
N TYR A 80 -8.26 -11.13 14.04
CA TYR A 80 -9.57 -10.75 14.61
C TYR A 80 -10.65 -11.83 14.57
#